data_AF-A0A810AMM9-F1
#
_entry.id   AF-A0A810AMM9-F1
#
_cell.length_a   1.000
_cell.length_b   1.000
_cell.length_c   1.000
_cell.angle_alpha   90.00
_cell.angle_beta   90.00
_cell.angle_gamma   90.00
#
_symmetry.space_group_name_H-M   'P 1'
#
loop_
_entity.id
_entity.type
_entity.pdbx_description
1 polymer ?
#
loop_
_entity_poly.entity_id
_entity_poly.type
_entity_poly.pdbx_seq_one_letter_code
_entity_poly.pdbx_strand_id
1 'polypeptide(L)'
;MVYALGDLGAQLLTEGGAEFANLEWSRKNREAGRPFIEHQLEIVEFYIALVLSTRGRSDVRLIHPEEIITSAPKHTRSMRNPFALRASVSHNGRSLDIRVVPDLVFGLMFPDGSRRCFMVEIDRGTMPISRSDFRQTSFERKMQAYLTAYGQGQHTQQFGWKTFRVLVVTTDKKRARSMIETLHQLNVPESPGSSLFFFTLADELLRNDPLTHTWQDGRGRAIRLS
;
A
#
# COMPACT_ATOMS: atom_id res chain seq x y z
N MET A 1 3.72 -20.60 -18.26
CA MET A 1 4.44 -19.31 -18.23
C MET A 1 4.22 -18.52 -16.92
N VAL A 2 3.16 -18.80 -16.14
CA VAL A 2 2.95 -18.22 -14.78
C VAL A 2 3.87 -18.85 -13.72
N TYR A 3 4.20 -20.14 -13.85
CA TYR A 3 5.12 -20.83 -12.92
C TYR A 3 6.57 -20.33 -13.00
N ALA A 4 7.08 -20.07 -14.21
CA ALA A 4 8.47 -19.65 -14.41
C ALA A 4 8.76 -18.24 -13.84
N LEU A 5 7.76 -17.36 -13.77
CA LEU A 5 7.90 -16.04 -13.13
C LEU A 5 7.82 -16.12 -11.60
N GLY A 6 7.01 -17.03 -11.07
CA GLY A 6 6.97 -17.33 -9.63
C GLY A 6 8.31 -17.86 -9.11
N ASP A 7 8.98 -18.71 -9.89
CA ASP A 7 10.30 -19.25 -9.56
C ASP A 7 11.39 -18.16 -9.59
N LEU A 8 11.37 -17.27 -10.60
CA LEU A 8 12.31 -16.15 -10.67
C LEU A 8 12.10 -15.14 -9.52
N GLY A 9 10.84 -14.88 -9.16
CA GLY A 9 10.48 -14.09 -8.00
C GLY A 9 10.97 -14.71 -6.69
N ALA A 10 10.76 -16.02 -6.50
CA ALA A 10 11.26 -16.74 -5.33
C ALA A 10 12.81 -16.75 -5.27
N GLN A 11 13.48 -16.90 -6.41
CA GLN A 11 14.94 -16.95 -6.50
C GLN A 11 15.57 -15.59 -6.15
N LEU A 12 15.02 -14.48 -6.65
CA LEU A 12 15.46 -13.12 -6.31
C LEU A 12 15.26 -12.79 -4.81
N LEU A 13 14.23 -13.36 -4.18
CA LEU A 13 13.98 -13.22 -2.75
C LEU A 13 14.94 -14.03 -1.88
N THR A 14 15.39 -15.18 -2.38
CA THR A 14 16.36 -16.05 -1.70
C THR A 14 17.77 -15.44 -1.74
N GLU A 15 18.12 -14.75 -2.83
CA GLU A 15 19.42 -14.06 -2.98
C GLU A 15 19.47 -12.69 -2.28
N GLY A 16 18.32 -12.04 -2.08
CA GLY A 16 18.22 -10.68 -1.52
C GLY A 16 17.99 -10.57 -0.01
N GLY A 17 17.82 -11.69 0.71
CA GLY A 17 17.66 -11.69 2.17
C GLY A 17 16.38 -11.03 2.70
N ALA A 18 15.41 -10.71 1.83
CA ALA A 18 14.16 -10.07 2.23
C ALA A 18 13.17 -11.10 2.80
N GLU A 19 13.24 -11.35 4.12
CA GLU A 19 12.14 -11.97 4.84
C GLU A 19 10.97 -10.98 4.91
N PHE A 20 10.02 -11.08 3.99
CA PHE A 20 8.81 -10.28 4.10
C PHE A 20 8.02 -10.72 5.34
N ALA A 21 8.06 -9.90 6.38
CA ALA A 21 7.30 -10.08 7.61
C ALA A 21 5.76 -10.16 7.40
N ASN A 22 5.26 -9.80 6.21
CA ASN A 22 3.83 -9.87 5.86
C ASN A 22 3.43 -11.07 5.00
N LEU A 23 4.39 -11.89 4.56
CA LEU A 23 4.07 -13.11 3.85
C LEU A 23 3.66 -14.16 4.89
N GLU A 24 2.35 -14.33 5.12
CA GLU A 24 1.80 -15.58 5.69
C GLU A 24 2.02 -16.75 4.69
N TRP A 25 3.26 -16.97 4.25
CA TRP A 25 3.65 -17.89 3.18
C TRP A 25 3.41 -19.35 3.58
N SER A 26 3.51 -19.67 4.87
CA SER A 26 3.55 -21.08 5.31
C SER A 26 2.20 -21.69 5.66
N ARG A 27 1.15 -20.89 5.92
CA ARG A 27 -0.14 -21.43 6.44
C ARG A 27 -1.30 -21.39 5.47
N LYS A 28 -1.32 -20.46 4.50
CA LYS A 28 -2.44 -20.32 3.55
C LYS A 28 -2.27 -21.06 2.23
N ASN A 29 -1.04 -21.43 1.84
CA ASN A 29 -0.80 -21.96 0.51
C ASN A 29 -1.41 -23.36 0.28
N ARG A 30 -1.73 -24.10 1.36
CA ARG A 30 -2.31 -25.45 1.26
C ARG A 30 -3.81 -25.44 0.91
N GLU A 31 -4.49 -24.29 1.03
CA GLU A 31 -5.94 -24.11 0.77
C GLU A 31 -6.25 -22.86 -0.09
N ALA A 32 -5.24 -22.12 -0.56
CA ALA A 32 -5.44 -20.85 -1.25
C ALA A 32 -6.00 -21.04 -2.67
N GLY A 33 -7.16 -20.45 -2.94
CA GLY A 33 -7.71 -20.37 -4.30
C GLY A 33 -6.86 -19.49 -5.21
N ARG A 34 -6.91 -19.77 -6.52
CA ARG A 34 -6.19 -19.03 -7.58
C ARG A 34 -6.21 -17.49 -7.45
N PRO A 35 -7.33 -16.82 -7.10
CA PRO A 35 -7.36 -15.36 -6.97
C PRO A 35 -6.43 -14.81 -5.88
N PHE A 36 -6.21 -15.57 -4.80
CA PHE A 36 -5.28 -15.19 -3.72
C PHE A 36 -3.83 -15.27 -4.19
N ILE A 37 -3.46 -16.36 -4.88
CA ILE A 37 -2.10 -16.55 -5.40
C ILE A 37 -1.74 -15.44 -6.40
N GLU A 38 -2.64 -15.14 -7.33
CA GLU A 38 -2.43 -14.06 -8.31
C GLU A 38 -2.26 -12.69 -7.64
N HIS A 39 -3.02 -12.40 -6.56
CA HIS A 39 -2.84 -11.16 -5.79
C HIS A 39 -1.48 -11.10 -5.09
N GLN A 40 -1.02 -12.20 -4.51
CA GLN A 40 0.31 -12.25 -3.90
C GLN A 40 1.43 -12.08 -4.92
N LEU A 41 1.28 -12.66 -6.12
CA LEU A 41 2.25 -12.49 -7.20
C LEU A 41 2.36 -11.03 -7.65
N GLU A 42 1.22 -10.34 -7.84
CA GLU A 42 1.23 -8.92 -8.25
C GLU A 42 1.90 -8.01 -7.19
N ILE A 43 1.75 -8.32 -5.90
CA ILE A 43 2.46 -7.59 -4.82
C ILE A 43 3.97 -7.82 -4.93
N VAL A 44 4.41 -9.07 -5.12
CA VAL A 44 5.83 -9.42 -5.24
C VAL A 44 6.44 -8.80 -6.50
N GLU A 45 5.75 -8.85 -7.64
CA GLU A 45 6.18 -8.21 -8.88
C GLU A 45 6.36 -6.70 -8.71
N PHE A 46 5.41 -6.02 -8.07
CA PHE A 46 5.52 -4.60 -7.77
C PHE A 46 6.73 -4.29 -6.88
N TYR A 47 6.97 -5.11 -5.84
CA TYR A 47 8.13 -4.93 -4.96
C TYR A 47 9.46 -5.17 -5.67
N ILE A 48 9.57 -6.22 -6.49
CA ILE A 48 10.76 -6.50 -7.29
C ILE A 48 11.02 -5.33 -8.25
N ALA A 49 9.98 -4.78 -8.88
CA ALA A 49 10.11 -3.60 -9.72
C ALA A 49 10.69 -2.42 -8.94
N LEU A 50 10.27 -2.15 -7.70
CA LEU A 50 10.87 -1.11 -6.84
C LEU A 50 12.35 -1.38 -6.51
N VAL A 51 12.70 -2.63 -6.18
CA VAL A 51 14.09 -3.03 -5.91
C VAL A 51 14.96 -2.78 -7.15
N LEU A 52 14.52 -3.23 -8.32
CA LEU A 52 15.24 -3.02 -9.58
C LEU A 52 15.36 -1.53 -9.92
N SER A 53 14.29 -0.76 -9.73
CA SER A 53 14.24 0.69 -10.01
C SER A 53 15.20 1.52 -9.14
N THR A 54 15.61 0.99 -7.98
CA THR A 54 16.52 1.64 -7.03
C THR A 54 17.92 1.04 -7.03
N ARG A 55 18.13 -0.12 -7.67
CA ARG A 55 19.41 -0.82 -7.68
C ARG A 55 20.48 0.00 -8.41
N GLY A 56 21.60 0.23 -7.73
CA GLY A 56 22.73 0.97 -8.30
C GLY A 56 22.52 2.47 -8.44
N ARG A 57 21.41 3.03 -7.93
CA ARG A 57 21.15 4.47 -7.93
C ARG A 57 21.80 5.15 -6.73
N SER A 58 22.34 6.35 -6.97
CA SER A 58 22.90 7.22 -5.92
C SER A 58 21.92 8.30 -5.46
N ASP A 59 20.85 8.54 -6.21
CA ASP A 59 19.87 9.59 -5.98
C ASP A 59 18.63 9.14 -5.19
N VAL A 60 18.46 7.83 -4.98
CA VAL A 60 17.37 7.26 -4.18
C VAL A 60 17.74 5.87 -3.67
N ARG A 61 17.40 5.57 -2.41
CA ARG A 61 17.51 4.24 -1.81
C ARG A 61 16.15 3.74 -1.35
N LEU A 62 15.84 2.49 -1.65
CA LEU A 62 14.67 1.80 -1.10
C LEU A 62 14.87 1.55 0.41
N ILE A 63 13.89 1.94 1.21
CA ILE A 63 13.73 1.53 2.61
C ILE A 63 12.77 0.35 2.61
N HIS A 64 13.30 -0.81 2.98
CA HIS A 64 12.56 -2.07 2.94
C HIS A 64 11.58 -2.20 4.12
N PRO A 65 10.51 -3.01 4.00
CA PRO A 65 9.52 -3.21 5.08
C PRO A 65 10.16 -3.56 6.44
N GLU A 66 11.16 -4.44 6.44
CA GLU A 66 11.89 -4.88 7.63
C GLU A 66 12.68 -3.75 8.29
N GLU A 67 13.24 -2.83 7.50
CA GLU A 67 13.94 -1.65 8.00
C GLU A 67 12.95 -0.66 8.65
N ILE A 68 11.74 -0.54 8.07
CA ILE A 68 10.65 0.24 8.66
C ILE A 68 10.24 -0.34 10.01
N ILE A 69 10.05 -1.66 10.11
CA ILE A 69 9.70 -2.30 11.39
C ILE A 69 10.83 -2.11 12.41
N THR A 70 12.08 -2.36 12.01
CA THR A 70 13.24 -2.27 12.90
C THR A 70 13.41 -0.87 13.49
N SER A 71 13.14 0.15 12.68
CA SER A 71 13.19 1.56 13.09
C SER A 71 11.92 2.06 13.81
N ALA A 72 10.84 1.28 13.83
CA ALA A 72 9.59 1.68 14.47
C ALA A 72 9.69 1.68 16.02
N PRO A 73 8.85 2.50 16.69
CA PRO A 73 8.67 2.46 18.14
C PRO A 73 8.50 1.04 18.70
N LYS A 74 8.95 0.82 19.94
CA LYS A 74 8.94 -0.52 20.58
C LYS A 74 7.53 -1.13 20.62
N HIS A 75 6.49 -0.33 20.84
CA HIS A 75 5.11 -0.80 20.88
C HIS A 75 4.69 -1.38 19.51
N THR A 76 5.02 -0.70 18.41
CA THR A 76 4.74 -1.17 17.04
C THR A 76 5.45 -2.47 16.72
N ARG A 77 6.74 -2.58 17.08
CA ARG A 77 7.54 -3.80 16.88
C ARG A 77 6.96 -5.01 17.61
N SER A 78 6.24 -4.79 18.71
CA SER A 78 5.59 -5.86 19.48
C SER A 78 4.17 -6.23 18.99
N MET A 79 3.63 -5.53 18.00
CA MET A 79 2.30 -5.83 17.47
C MET A 79 2.29 -7.13 16.68
N ARG A 80 1.18 -7.89 16.77
CA ARG A 80 0.96 -9.09 15.93
C ARG A 80 1.08 -8.80 14.43
N ASN A 81 0.65 -7.62 14.00
CA ASN A 81 0.90 -7.10 12.66
C ASN A 81 1.35 -5.64 12.80
N PRO A 82 2.65 -5.34 12.66
CA PRO A 82 3.20 -3.99 12.80
C PRO A 82 2.69 -2.98 11.78
N PHE A 83 2.13 -3.42 10.65
CA PHE A 83 1.60 -2.54 9.61
C PHE A 83 0.09 -2.35 9.65
N ALA A 84 -0.61 -3.04 10.55
CA ALA A 84 -2.03 -2.83 10.75
C ALA A 84 -2.30 -1.45 11.36
N LEU A 85 -2.87 -0.54 10.58
CA LEU A 85 -3.37 0.74 11.05
C LEU A 85 -4.76 0.57 11.64
N ARG A 86 -5.00 1.21 12.79
CA ARG A 86 -6.32 1.32 13.41
C ARG A 86 -6.89 2.71 13.17
N ALA A 87 -8.18 2.78 12.93
CA ALA A 87 -8.91 4.04 12.74
C ALA A 87 -10.24 3.94 13.49
N SER A 88 -10.50 4.88 14.39
CA SER A 88 -11.81 4.99 15.05
C SER A 88 -12.68 5.93 14.25
N VAL A 89 -13.66 5.40 13.52
CA VAL A 89 -14.56 6.20 12.68
C VAL A 89 -15.89 6.44 13.38
N SER A 90 -16.43 7.65 13.27
CA SER A 90 -17.81 7.93 13.69
C SER A 90 -18.76 7.50 12.57
N HIS A 91 -19.65 6.55 12.86
CA HIS A 91 -20.67 6.09 11.92
C HIS A 91 -22.02 6.00 12.64
N ASN A 92 -23.02 6.74 12.16
CA ASN A 92 -24.35 6.84 12.78
C ASN A 92 -24.30 7.21 14.28
N GLY A 93 -23.42 8.15 14.65
CA GLY A 93 -23.24 8.59 16.03
C GLY A 93 -22.56 7.59 16.97
N ARG A 94 -22.04 6.46 16.44
CA ARG A 94 -21.27 5.47 17.20
C ARG A 94 -19.82 5.43 16.69
N SER A 95 -18.89 5.29 17.62
CA SER A 95 -17.49 4.98 17.26
C SER A 95 -17.39 3.53 16.82
N LEU A 96 -16.82 3.30 15.64
CA LEU A 96 -16.50 2.01 15.09
C LEU A 96 -14.99 1.94 14.85
N ASP A 97 -14.32 0.99 15.50
CA ASP A 97 -12.91 0.73 15.25
C ASP A 97 -12.76 -0.13 14.00
N ILE A 98 -12.21 0.46 12.96
CA ILE A 98 -11.83 -0.24 11.74
C ILE A 98 -10.31 -0.39 11.67
N ARG A 99 -9.88 -1.42 10.95
CA ARG A 99 -8.48 -1.72 10.68
C ARG A 99 -8.27 -1.75 9.18
N VAL A 100 -7.13 -1.23 8.75
CA VAL A 100 -6.59 -1.43 7.41
C VAL A 100 -5.18 -2.00 7.50
N VAL A 101 -4.89 -2.96 6.62
CA VAL A 101 -3.57 -3.56 6.47
C VAL A 101 -3.19 -3.34 5.02
N PRO A 102 -2.13 -2.57 4.72
CA PRO A 102 -1.64 -2.42 3.37
C PRO A 102 -1.08 -3.74 2.83
N ASP A 103 -1.16 -3.93 1.52
CA ASP A 103 -0.59 -5.09 0.85
C ASP A 103 0.95 -5.06 0.91
N LEU A 104 1.54 -3.86 0.81
CA LEU A 104 2.98 -3.62 0.94
C LEU A 104 3.23 -2.25 1.60
N VAL A 105 4.34 -2.13 2.32
CA VAL A 105 4.82 -0.88 2.89
C VAL A 105 6.29 -0.70 2.54
N PHE A 106 6.68 0.48 2.05
CA PHE A 106 8.08 0.79 1.76
C PHE A 106 8.34 2.29 1.94
N GLY A 107 9.62 2.67 1.90
CA GLY A 107 10.00 4.07 1.83
C GLY A 107 11.07 4.33 0.78
N LEU A 108 11.24 5.60 0.43
CA LEU A 108 12.34 6.10 -0.38
C LEU A 108 13.14 7.09 0.45
N MET A 109 14.45 6.87 0.52
CA MET A 109 15.43 7.78 1.12
C MET A 109 16.14 8.55 0.02
N PHE A 110 16.25 9.87 0.18
CA PHE A 110 16.97 10.75 -0.75
C PHE A 110 18.29 11.25 -0.14
N PRO A 111 19.24 11.74 -0.95
CA PRO A 111 20.56 12.21 -0.49
C PRO A 111 20.50 13.36 0.51
N ASP A 112 19.44 14.17 0.48
CA ASP A 112 19.20 15.26 1.44
C ASP A 112 18.70 14.76 2.82
N GLY A 113 18.61 13.44 3.00
CA GLY A 113 18.11 12.80 4.21
C GLY A 113 16.58 12.79 4.32
N SER A 114 15.87 13.36 3.34
CA SER A 114 14.41 13.30 3.31
C SER A 114 13.93 11.88 3.00
N ARG A 115 12.75 11.56 3.55
CA ARG A 115 12.11 10.25 3.42
C ARG A 115 10.70 10.41 2.91
N ARG A 116 10.30 9.59 1.94
CA ARG A 116 8.91 9.45 1.50
C ARG A 116 8.44 8.03 1.84
N CYS A 117 7.34 7.91 2.57
CA CYS A 117 6.82 6.62 3.04
C CYS A 117 5.52 6.28 2.30
N PHE A 118 5.38 5.02 1.90
CA PHE A 118 4.29 4.56 1.05
C PHE A 118 3.63 3.31 1.63
N MET A 119 2.31 3.28 1.54
CA MET A 119 1.46 2.11 1.77
C MET A 119 0.82 1.74 0.44
N VAL A 120 0.75 0.46 0.10
CA VAL A 120 0.35 0.00 -1.24
C VAL A 120 -0.90 -0.86 -1.14
N GLU A 121 -1.80 -0.66 -2.09
CA GLU A 121 -3.01 -1.43 -2.32
C GLU A 121 -3.00 -1.91 -3.77
N ILE A 122 -2.86 -3.23 -3.97
CA ILE A 122 -3.00 -3.88 -5.27
C ILE A 122 -4.44 -4.39 -5.37
N ASP A 123 -5.25 -3.68 -6.14
CA ASP A 123 -6.68 -3.95 -6.26
C ASP A 123 -7.03 -4.64 -7.59
N ARG A 124 -7.42 -5.91 -7.47
CA ARG A 124 -7.76 -6.80 -8.60
C ARG A 124 -9.24 -6.78 -8.99
N GLY A 125 -10.01 -5.80 -8.51
CA GLY A 125 -11.46 -5.78 -8.77
C GLY A 125 -12.29 -6.78 -7.97
N THR A 126 -11.69 -7.51 -7.02
CA THR A 126 -12.36 -8.58 -6.25
C THR A 126 -13.24 -8.07 -5.11
N MET A 127 -13.02 -6.83 -4.65
CA MET A 127 -13.88 -6.16 -3.68
C MET A 127 -14.68 -5.02 -4.34
N PRO A 128 -15.93 -4.77 -3.92
CA PRO A 128 -16.67 -3.59 -4.36
C PRO A 128 -16.01 -2.29 -3.89
N ILE A 129 -16.19 -1.23 -4.67
CA ILE A 129 -15.68 0.10 -4.31
C ILE A 129 -16.45 0.63 -3.09
N SER A 130 -17.79 0.56 -3.12
CA SER A 130 -18.68 1.00 -2.04
C SER A 130 -19.66 -0.10 -1.64
N ARG A 131 -20.17 -0.03 -0.42
CA ARG A 131 -21.19 -0.92 0.16
C ARG A 131 -22.11 -0.08 1.05
N SER A 132 -23.41 -0.42 1.08
CA SER A 132 -24.37 0.22 1.98
C SER A 132 -24.13 -0.11 3.45
N ASP A 133 -23.68 -1.33 3.74
CA ASP A 133 -23.26 -1.75 5.07
C ASP A 133 -21.75 -1.53 5.24
N PHE A 134 -21.38 -0.53 6.04
CA PHE A 134 -20.00 -0.17 6.33
C PHE A 134 -19.23 -1.24 7.15
N ARG A 135 -19.91 -2.27 7.67
CA ARG A 135 -19.26 -3.44 8.28
C ARG A 135 -18.66 -4.37 7.23
N GLN A 136 -19.17 -4.33 5.99
CA GLN A 136 -18.65 -5.13 4.89
C GLN A 136 -17.35 -4.54 4.35
N THR A 137 -16.51 -5.40 3.79
CA THR A 137 -15.29 -4.95 3.13
C THR A 137 -15.61 -4.26 1.81
N SER A 138 -15.06 -3.05 1.65
CA SER A 138 -15.10 -2.25 0.43
C SER A 138 -13.83 -1.42 0.33
N PHE A 139 -13.53 -0.94 -0.88
CA PHE A 139 -12.39 -0.05 -1.08
C PHE A 139 -12.60 1.30 -0.38
N GLU A 140 -13.82 1.82 -0.38
CA GLU A 140 -14.25 3.01 0.37
C GLU A 140 -13.90 2.89 1.85
N ARG A 141 -14.20 1.73 2.47
CA ARG A 141 -13.86 1.47 3.87
C ARG A 141 -12.35 1.49 4.11
N LYS A 142 -11.53 0.99 3.17
CA LYS A 142 -10.07 1.11 3.25
C LYS A 142 -9.62 2.57 3.14
N MET A 143 -10.16 3.31 2.18
CA MET A 143 -9.84 4.74 1.99
C MET A 143 -10.18 5.56 3.23
N GLN A 144 -11.36 5.34 3.81
CA GLN A 144 -11.76 5.98 5.06
C GLN A 144 -10.85 5.58 6.23
N ALA A 145 -10.46 4.31 6.34
CA ALA A 145 -9.52 3.88 7.37
C ALA A 145 -8.16 4.58 7.27
N TYR A 146 -7.59 4.70 6.07
CA TYR A 146 -6.32 5.41 5.87
C TYR A 146 -6.44 6.90 6.20
N LEU A 147 -7.49 7.57 5.73
CA LEU A 147 -7.72 8.99 6.00
C LEU A 147 -7.91 9.23 7.50
N THR A 148 -8.71 8.41 8.18
CA THR A 148 -8.96 8.53 9.62
C THR A 148 -7.72 8.20 10.43
N ALA A 149 -6.97 7.16 10.08
CA ALA A 149 -5.71 6.84 10.73
C ALA A 149 -4.68 7.96 10.53
N TYR A 150 -4.67 8.62 9.37
CA TYR A 150 -3.87 9.82 9.13
C TYR A 150 -4.28 10.94 10.08
N GLY A 151 -5.56 11.34 10.07
CA GLY A 151 -6.07 12.45 10.88
C GLY A 151 -5.85 12.22 12.38
N GLN A 152 -5.94 10.96 12.83
CA GLN A 152 -5.66 10.56 14.22
C GLN A 152 -4.16 10.43 14.54
N GLY A 153 -3.27 10.81 13.62
CA GLY A 153 -1.82 10.81 13.83
C GLY A 153 -1.19 9.42 13.98
N GLN A 154 -1.86 8.36 13.52
CA GLN A 154 -1.38 6.98 13.68
C GLN A 154 -0.04 6.75 12.98
N HIS A 155 0.19 7.38 11.83
CA HIS A 155 1.46 7.30 11.11
C HIS A 155 2.65 7.85 11.94
N THR A 156 2.41 8.90 12.73
CA THR A 156 3.40 9.46 13.65
C THR A 156 3.59 8.56 14.86
N GLN A 157 2.49 8.12 15.49
CA GLN A 157 2.55 7.29 16.70
C GLN A 157 3.17 5.91 16.43
N GLN A 158 2.73 5.25 15.36
CA GLN A 158 3.10 3.87 15.03
C GLN A 158 4.43 3.78 14.28
N PHE A 159 4.81 4.76 13.46
CA PHE A 159 6.03 4.66 12.65
C PHE A 159 7.00 5.83 12.82
N GLY A 160 6.65 6.88 13.57
CA GLY A 160 7.45 8.10 13.65
C GLY A 160 7.47 8.91 12.34
N TRP A 161 6.55 8.63 11.42
CA TRP A 161 6.52 9.30 10.12
C TRP A 161 5.86 10.67 10.23
N LYS A 162 6.37 11.64 9.46
CA LYS A 162 5.71 12.96 9.32
C LYS A 162 4.46 12.91 8.43
N THR A 163 4.45 12.00 7.47
CA THR A 163 3.37 11.79 6.49
C THR A 163 3.60 10.46 5.77
N PHE A 164 2.61 10.02 5.01
CA PHE A 164 2.75 8.91 4.06
C PHE A 164 1.84 9.15 2.84
N ARG A 165 1.97 8.32 1.82
CA ARG A 165 1.03 8.25 0.68
C ARG A 165 0.55 6.82 0.49
N VAL A 166 -0.67 6.67 -0.03
CA VAL A 166 -1.23 5.38 -0.39
C VAL A 166 -1.15 5.22 -1.90
N LEU A 167 -0.39 4.25 -2.39
CA LEU A 167 -0.35 3.87 -3.79
C LEU A 167 -1.45 2.86 -4.07
N VAL A 168 -2.29 3.15 -5.05
CA VAL A 168 -3.38 2.28 -5.48
C VAL A 168 -3.10 1.86 -6.92
N VAL A 169 -2.82 0.57 -7.10
CA VAL A 169 -2.69 -0.04 -8.42
C VAL A 169 -3.99 -0.79 -8.67
N THR A 170 -4.73 -0.39 -9.72
CA THR A 170 -6.02 -1.02 -10.04
C THR A 170 -6.10 -1.48 -11.48
N THR A 171 -7.17 -2.20 -11.80
CA THR A 171 -7.37 -2.90 -13.08
C THR A 171 -7.51 -1.97 -14.28
N ASP A 172 -8.44 -1.01 -14.23
CA ASP A 172 -8.78 -0.19 -15.39
C ASP A 172 -9.14 1.26 -15.03
N LYS A 173 -9.20 2.13 -16.06
CA LYS A 173 -9.50 3.56 -15.92
C LYS A 173 -10.87 3.83 -15.32
N LYS A 174 -11.87 2.99 -15.61
CA LYS A 174 -13.23 3.15 -15.09
C LYS A 174 -13.22 2.90 -13.58
N ARG A 175 -12.53 1.84 -13.14
CA ARG A 175 -12.38 1.51 -11.73
C ARG A 175 -11.59 2.57 -10.96
N ALA A 176 -10.46 3.03 -11.51
CA ALA A 176 -9.69 4.13 -10.92
C ALA A 176 -10.54 5.40 -10.75
N ARG A 177 -11.31 5.78 -11.80
CA ARG A 177 -12.22 6.93 -11.73
C ARG A 177 -13.27 6.77 -10.65
N SER A 178 -13.94 5.63 -10.58
CA SER A 178 -14.97 5.38 -9.56
C SER A 178 -14.39 5.39 -8.14
N MET A 179 -13.14 4.92 -7.94
CA MET A 179 -12.44 5.07 -6.66
C MET A 179 -12.16 6.52 -6.31
N ILE A 180 -11.67 7.33 -7.27
CA ILE A 180 -11.40 8.76 -7.08
C ILE A 180 -12.70 9.53 -6.78
N GLU A 181 -13.78 9.26 -7.51
CA GLU A 181 -15.11 9.85 -7.27
C GLU A 181 -15.61 9.51 -5.87
N THR A 182 -15.47 8.25 -5.44
CA THR A 182 -15.83 7.81 -4.08
C THR A 182 -14.96 8.50 -3.03
N LEU A 183 -13.65 8.60 -3.28
CA LEU A 183 -12.69 9.27 -2.41
C LEU A 183 -13.02 10.76 -2.21
N HIS A 184 -13.56 11.44 -3.22
CA HIS A 184 -14.00 12.84 -3.11
C HIS A 184 -15.20 13.02 -2.19
N GLN A 185 -16.01 11.99 -1.98
CA GLN A 185 -17.14 12.02 -1.04
C GLN A 185 -16.70 11.84 0.42
N LEU A 186 -15.46 11.40 0.66
CA LEU A 186 -14.94 11.19 2.01
C LEU A 186 -14.42 12.50 2.60
N ASN A 187 -15.08 12.99 3.63
CA ASN A 187 -14.62 14.12 4.43
C ASN A 187 -14.10 13.65 5.79
N VAL A 188 -12.79 13.60 5.95
CA VAL A 188 -12.14 13.22 7.20
C VAL A 188 -11.27 14.39 7.70
N PRO A 189 -11.60 14.97 8.87
CA PRO A 189 -10.83 16.05 9.46
C PRO A 189 -9.35 15.69 9.63
N GLU A 190 -8.49 16.70 9.54
CA GLU A 190 -7.04 16.59 9.79
C GLU A 190 -6.30 15.60 8.86
N SER A 191 -6.95 15.15 7.79
CA SER A 191 -6.35 14.32 6.73
C SER A 191 -6.02 15.17 5.48
N PRO A 192 -5.10 14.71 4.59
CA PRO A 192 -4.84 15.36 3.30
C PRO A 192 -6.00 15.24 2.29
N GLY A 193 -7.09 14.56 2.68
CA GLY A 193 -8.20 14.18 1.81
C GLY A 193 -7.70 13.32 0.64
N SER A 194 -8.27 13.56 -0.54
CA SER A 194 -7.97 12.76 -1.74
C SER A 194 -6.50 12.76 -2.16
N SER A 195 -5.72 13.80 -1.79
CA SER A 195 -4.30 13.88 -2.11
C SER A 195 -3.40 12.90 -1.33
N LEU A 196 -3.97 12.16 -0.37
CA LEU A 196 -3.27 11.05 0.30
C LEU A 196 -3.03 9.87 -0.65
N PHE A 197 -3.88 9.70 -1.68
CA PHE A 197 -3.88 8.54 -2.57
C PHE A 197 -3.34 8.87 -3.96
N PHE A 198 -2.45 8.02 -4.47
CA PHE A 198 -1.91 8.07 -5.82
C PHE A 198 -2.35 6.82 -6.58
N PHE A 199 -2.90 7.01 -7.78
CA PHE A 199 -3.50 5.98 -8.59
C PHE A 199 -2.68 5.70 -9.84
N THR A 200 -2.60 4.44 -10.22
CA THR A 200 -2.16 3.99 -11.54
C THR A 200 -2.84 2.67 -11.90
N LEU A 201 -2.60 2.18 -13.11
CA LEU A 201 -3.12 0.90 -13.62
C LEU A 201 -2.04 -0.17 -13.58
N ALA A 202 -2.44 -1.41 -13.32
CA ALA A 202 -1.51 -2.55 -13.34
C ALA A 202 -0.75 -2.65 -14.67
N ASP A 203 -1.46 -2.55 -15.80
CA ASP A 203 -0.88 -2.60 -17.15
C ASP A 203 0.13 -1.48 -17.43
N GLU A 204 -0.01 -0.32 -16.78
CA GLU A 204 0.94 0.78 -16.92
C GLU A 204 2.24 0.45 -16.18
N LEU A 205 2.18 -0.13 -14.98
CA LEU A 205 3.37 -0.53 -14.23
C LEU A 205 4.07 -1.75 -14.80
N LEU A 206 3.38 -2.62 -15.53
CA LEU A 206 4.01 -3.71 -16.26
C LEU A 206 4.96 -3.21 -17.38
N ARG A 207 4.77 -1.97 -17.84
CA ARG A 207 5.50 -1.39 -18.97
C ARG A 207 6.45 -0.26 -18.57
N ASN A 208 6.38 0.20 -17.33
CA ASN A 208 7.08 1.40 -16.87
C ASN A 208 7.74 1.16 -15.52
N ASP A 209 8.85 1.85 -15.28
CA ASP A 209 9.51 1.88 -13.98
C ASP A 209 8.61 2.60 -12.94
N PRO A 210 8.30 1.99 -11.78
CA PRO A 210 7.36 2.54 -10.80
C PRO A 210 7.81 3.88 -10.17
N LEU A 211 9.10 4.19 -10.16
CA LEU A 211 9.63 5.44 -9.59
C LEU A 211 9.43 6.62 -10.54
N THR A 212 9.68 6.39 -11.82
CA THR A 212 9.67 7.41 -12.87
C THR A 212 8.34 7.51 -13.61
N HIS A 213 7.50 6.47 -13.55
CA HIS A 213 6.13 6.50 -14.05
C HIS A 213 5.31 7.62 -13.41
N THR A 214 4.37 8.16 -14.17
CA THR A 214 3.50 9.26 -13.73
C THR A 214 2.25 8.72 -13.08
N TRP A 215 2.16 8.87 -11.77
CA TRP A 215 0.99 8.60 -10.96
C TRP A 215 0.01 9.76 -11.01
N GLN A 216 -1.28 9.47 -10.82
CA GLN A 216 -2.31 10.50 -10.66
C GLN A 216 -2.71 10.60 -9.18
N ASP A 217 -2.55 11.76 -8.54
CA ASP A 217 -3.10 11.94 -7.19
C ASP A 217 -4.62 12.00 -7.20
N GLY A 218 -5.25 11.80 -6.05
CA GLY A 218 -6.71 11.91 -5.93
C GLY A 218 -7.26 13.32 -6.22
N ARG A 219 -6.46 14.32 -6.58
CA ARG A 219 -6.92 15.63 -7.11
C ARG A 219 -6.73 15.75 -8.63
N GLY A 220 -6.23 14.70 -9.28
CA GLY A 220 -5.97 14.66 -10.71
C GLY A 220 -4.60 15.18 -11.14
N ARG A 221 -3.69 15.47 -10.21
CA ARG A 221 -2.34 15.97 -10.53
C ARG A 221 -1.39 14.82 -10.85
N ALA A 222 -0.54 15.03 -11.85
CA ALA A 222 0.55 14.13 -12.19
C ALA A 222 1.69 14.22 -11.16
N ILE A 223 2.14 13.08 -10.64
CA ILE A 223 3.18 12.98 -9.61
C ILE A 223 4.12 11.81 -9.93
N ARG A 224 5.42 11.92 -9.58
CA ARG A 224 6.40 10.82 -9.60
C ARG A 224 6.83 10.48 -8.18
N LEU A 225 7.32 9.26 -7.95
CA LEU A 225 7.72 8.82 -6.61
C LEU A 225 9.13 9.30 -6.24
N SER A 226 10.05 9.34 -7.21
CA SER A 226 11.39 9.94 -7.11
C SER A 226 11.36 11.41 -7.51
#